data_AF-A0A5J4V5M9-F1
#
_entry.id   AF-A0A5J4V5M9-F1
#
_cell.length_a   1.000
_cell.length_b   1.000
_cell.length_c   1.000
_cell.angle_alpha   90.00
_cell.angle_beta   90.00
_cell.angle_gamma   90.00
#
_symmetry.space_group_name_H-M   'P 1'
#
loop_
_entity.id
_entity.type
_entity.pdbx_description
1 polymer ?
#
loop_
_entity_poly.entity_id
_entity_poly.type
_entity_poly.pdbx_seq_one_letter_code
_entity_poly.pdbx_strand_id
1 'polypeptide(L)'
;VEQIEEKKKAYQREKQTEQQFIQKENEKRKAEQQLRYEIENKKEAIERSEEAEQNYQLEIERRRKVEMEKDMISLENDQLKKEIERIKQLYKDEVEQRRNFESRYLNEVEAKERIIKDADERIEKETNQRQLIEKKNRQLKEEKEDSIKRADLAENTITQIQQQLIQTQNESKAKTEQYENERKRSEREIIKAKEEEKRRKEAEIEKGKIQLENFILKRENENNKYEIVLLKEKFGEEMVDEEVTVIENEKKKKEDEIKQLKEENENIIKQKEQEIIKMKDLFENERKKKEEELNKLKEQIEKERQEKEKGKSEIIQLNKIIEQISVPIIPTLIIPSQNYGKVNGLTFIKSQNGFISVLVDPIITSGVVRFEVIVKEHENNYFSFGLAESAVDFKSGERANDQGYKENTVRYDSDSELFHICSRSRINSTFKCGQRIAMEADMNSTPRRLTFFIDNVEQPLSVVGIPNSIRFWVSLFSTGSSFTITKFEKVASSMARGVSGSSAIEWGEK
;
A
#
# COMPACT_ATOMS: atom_id res chain seq x y z
N VAL A 1 62.89 -109.04 150.64
CA VAL A 1 63.01 -109.12 149.16
C VAL A 1 61.71 -108.71 148.48
N GLU A 2 60.52 -109.08 149.00
CA GLU A 2 59.20 -108.70 148.43
C GLU A 2 58.86 -107.19 148.40
N GLN A 3 59.29 -106.37 149.36
CA GLN A 3 58.93 -104.93 149.39
C GLN A 3 59.58 -104.06 148.29
N ILE A 4 60.62 -104.54 147.61
CA ILE A 4 61.31 -103.79 146.54
C ILE A 4 60.58 -103.95 145.19
N GLU A 5 59.83 -105.03 145.02
CA GLU A 5 59.16 -105.36 143.75
C GLU A 5 57.84 -104.59 143.57
N GLU A 6 57.10 -104.33 144.65
CA GLU A 6 55.86 -103.55 144.62
C GLU A 6 56.09 -102.06 144.27
N LYS A 7 57.14 -101.45 144.84
CA LYS A 7 57.52 -100.06 144.51
C LYS A 7 57.88 -99.89 143.04
N LYS A 8 58.51 -100.88 142.41
CA LYS A 8 58.81 -100.85 140.97
C LYS A 8 57.56 -100.89 140.11
N LYS A 9 56.54 -101.68 140.48
CA LYS A 9 55.26 -101.74 139.75
C LYS A 9 54.45 -100.45 139.89
N ALA A 10 54.45 -99.82 141.07
CA ALA A 10 53.79 -98.52 141.29
C ALA A 10 54.43 -97.41 140.43
N TYR A 11 55.77 -97.33 140.42
CA TYR A 11 56.50 -96.35 139.60
C TYR A 11 56.27 -96.53 138.09
N GLN A 12 56.14 -97.79 137.62
CA GLN A 12 55.81 -98.05 136.21
C GLN A 12 54.39 -97.62 135.84
N ARG A 13 53.40 -97.79 136.73
CA ARG A 13 52.03 -97.29 136.51
C ARG A 13 51.99 -95.77 136.47
N GLU A 14 52.66 -95.12 137.40
CA GLU A 14 52.74 -93.66 137.46
C GLU A 14 53.34 -93.10 136.16
N LYS A 15 54.46 -93.68 135.71
CA LYS A 15 55.10 -93.33 134.43
C LYS A 15 54.20 -93.57 133.21
N GLN A 16 53.40 -94.65 133.20
CA GLN A 16 52.43 -94.90 132.14
C GLN A 16 51.29 -93.88 132.14
N THR A 17 50.78 -93.52 133.32
CA THR A 17 49.72 -92.52 133.46
C THR A 17 50.21 -91.14 133.00
N GLU A 18 51.44 -90.78 133.35
CA GLU A 18 52.09 -89.55 132.92
C GLU A 18 52.31 -89.52 131.40
N GLN A 19 52.75 -90.63 130.80
CA GLN A 19 52.84 -90.75 129.33
C GLN A 19 51.48 -90.59 128.63
N GLN A 20 50.42 -91.19 129.19
CA GLN A 20 49.06 -91.02 128.66
C GLN A 20 48.56 -89.58 128.81
N PHE A 21 48.90 -88.92 129.91
CA PHE A 21 48.56 -87.51 130.12
C PHE A 21 49.26 -86.61 129.09
N ILE A 22 50.57 -86.79 128.88
CA ILE A 22 51.34 -86.06 127.85
C ILE A 22 50.77 -86.32 126.46
N GLN A 23 50.37 -87.55 126.16
CA GLN A 23 49.76 -87.89 124.87
C GLN A 23 48.43 -87.16 124.66
N LYS A 24 47.54 -87.17 125.66
CA LYS A 24 46.27 -86.42 125.62
C LYS A 24 46.47 -84.91 125.54
N GLU A 25 47.50 -84.38 126.20
CA GLU A 25 47.83 -82.95 126.11
C GLU A 25 48.34 -82.57 124.71
N ASN A 26 49.15 -83.43 124.08
CA ASN A 26 49.57 -83.25 122.70
C ASN A 26 48.41 -83.35 121.70
N GLU A 27 47.48 -84.29 121.92
CA GLU A 27 46.24 -84.40 121.12
C GLU A 27 45.37 -83.15 121.27
N LYS A 28 45.20 -82.66 122.51
CA LYS A 28 44.50 -81.40 122.79
C LYS A 28 45.15 -80.22 122.07
N ARG A 29 46.48 -80.08 122.12
CA ARG A 29 47.19 -79.00 121.40
C ARG A 29 47.03 -79.10 119.89
N LYS A 30 47.07 -80.31 119.31
CA LYS A 30 46.82 -80.52 117.88
C LYS A 30 45.39 -80.13 117.49
N ALA A 31 44.39 -80.52 118.30
CA ALA A 31 43.00 -80.13 118.08
C ALA A 31 42.79 -78.61 118.21
N GLU A 32 43.42 -77.96 119.20
CA GLU A 32 43.39 -76.51 119.35
C GLU A 32 44.07 -75.79 118.17
N GLN A 33 45.16 -76.33 117.64
CA GLN A 33 45.85 -75.79 116.47
C GLN A 33 45.00 -75.93 115.19
N GLN A 34 44.36 -77.09 114.99
CA GLN A 34 43.42 -77.30 113.89
C GLN A 34 42.22 -76.34 113.99
N LEU A 35 41.65 -76.19 115.19
CA LEU A 35 40.55 -75.26 115.41
C LEU A 35 40.96 -73.82 115.10
N ARG A 36 42.18 -73.41 115.47
CA ARG A 36 42.71 -72.08 115.11
C ARG A 36 42.84 -71.91 113.59
N TYR A 37 43.38 -72.89 112.89
CA TYR A 37 43.50 -72.86 111.43
C TYR A 37 42.13 -72.82 110.73
N GLU A 38 41.14 -73.58 111.23
CA GLU A 38 39.77 -73.51 110.73
C GLU A 38 39.12 -72.15 110.98
N ILE A 39 39.34 -71.54 112.15
CA ILE A 39 38.85 -70.19 112.46
C ILE A 39 39.48 -69.16 111.52
N GLU A 40 40.79 -69.25 111.27
CA GLU A 40 41.53 -68.34 110.39
C GLU A 40 41.06 -68.48 108.94
N ASN A 41 40.93 -69.71 108.41
CA ASN A 41 40.36 -69.95 107.09
C ASN A 41 38.92 -69.45 106.96
N LYS A 42 38.08 -69.62 108.00
CA LYS A 42 36.72 -69.08 108.01
C LYS A 42 36.72 -67.55 108.01
N LYS A 43 37.65 -66.91 108.73
CA LYS A 43 37.81 -65.45 108.71
C LYS A 43 38.23 -64.95 107.33
N GLU A 44 39.23 -65.57 106.70
CA GLU A 44 39.63 -65.21 105.33
C GLU A 44 38.49 -65.42 104.32
N ALA A 45 37.70 -66.48 104.47
CA ALA A 45 36.56 -66.73 103.59
C ALA A 45 35.46 -65.67 103.76
N ILE A 46 35.21 -65.21 105.00
CA ILE A 46 34.27 -64.11 105.29
C ILE A 46 34.79 -62.81 104.67
N GLU A 47 36.06 -62.47 104.89
CA GLU A 47 36.68 -61.25 104.33
C GLU A 47 36.61 -61.21 102.80
N ARG A 48 36.93 -62.33 102.13
CA ARG A 48 36.77 -62.44 100.66
C ARG A 48 35.32 -62.31 100.21
N SER A 49 34.37 -62.81 101.00
CA SER A 49 32.94 -62.67 100.71
C SER A 49 32.48 -61.22 100.87
N GLU A 50 32.94 -60.53 101.91
CA GLU A 50 32.64 -59.12 102.15
C GLU A 50 33.25 -58.23 101.05
N GLU A 51 34.50 -58.48 100.64
CA GLU A 51 35.13 -57.78 99.51
C GLU A 51 34.38 -58.02 98.19
N ALA A 52 33.95 -59.26 97.93
CA ALA A 52 33.16 -59.59 96.75
C ALA A 52 31.80 -58.88 96.76
N GLU A 53 31.14 -58.79 97.92
CA GLU A 53 29.89 -58.07 98.09
C GLU A 53 30.07 -56.55 97.88
N GLN A 54 31.13 -55.96 98.43
CA GLN A 54 31.48 -54.55 98.20
C GLN A 54 31.74 -54.25 96.72
N ASN A 55 32.52 -55.11 96.05
CA ASN A 55 32.77 -54.98 94.60
C ASN A 55 31.49 -55.10 93.78
N TYR A 56 30.58 -56.00 94.18
CA TYR A 56 29.27 -56.15 93.53
C TYR A 56 28.40 -54.89 93.70
N GLN A 57 28.39 -54.28 94.89
CA GLN A 57 27.68 -53.02 95.11
C GLN A 57 28.27 -51.85 94.30
N LEU A 58 29.60 -51.73 94.23
CA LEU A 58 30.27 -50.71 93.42
C LEU A 58 29.94 -50.86 91.93
N GLU A 59 29.86 -52.10 91.42
CA GLU A 59 29.47 -52.37 90.04
C GLU A 59 28.00 -52.01 89.77
N ILE A 60 27.08 -52.27 90.72
CA ILE A 60 25.68 -51.82 90.62
C ILE A 60 25.61 -50.30 90.54
N GLU A 61 26.35 -49.57 91.38
CA GLU A 61 26.38 -48.12 91.33
C GLU A 61 26.93 -47.58 90.00
N ARG A 62 27.99 -48.20 89.45
CA ARG A 62 28.52 -47.85 88.13
C ARG A 62 27.49 -48.05 87.03
N ARG A 63 26.78 -49.19 87.03
CA ARG A 63 25.72 -49.46 86.04
C ARG A 63 24.57 -48.45 86.14
N ARG A 64 24.15 -48.11 87.35
CA ARG A 64 23.13 -47.07 87.58
C ARG A 64 23.55 -45.71 87.00
N LYS A 65 24.81 -45.30 87.20
CA LYS A 65 25.33 -44.04 86.62
C LYS A 65 25.30 -44.06 85.09
N VAL A 66 25.79 -45.14 84.47
CA VAL A 66 25.78 -45.29 83.01
C VAL A 66 24.35 -45.33 82.45
N GLU A 67 23.43 -45.99 83.14
CA GLU A 67 22.02 -46.04 82.75
C GLU A 67 21.36 -44.65 82.83
N MET A 68 21.62 -43.90 83.90
CA MET A 68 21.18 -42.50 84.02
C MET A 68 21.76 -41.61 82.91
N GLU A 69 23.04 -41.73 82.59
CA GLU A 69 23.68 -41.00 81.49
C GLU A 69 23.06 -41.35 80.13
N LYS A 70 22.82 -42.65 79.89
CA LYS A 70 22.16 -43.13 78.67
C LYS A 70 20.75 -42.55 78.54
N ASP A 71 19.97 -42.53 79.60
CA ASP A 71 18.61 -41.99 79.58
C ASP A 71 18.61 -40.48 79.35
N MET A 72 19.55 -39.74 79.96
CA MET A 72 19.74 -38.31 79.71
C MET A 72 20.11 -38.01 78.25
N ILE A 73 21.06 -38.76 77.68
CA ILE A 73 21.44 -38.64 76.27
C ILE A 73 20.27 -39.00 75.35
N SER A 74 19.47 -40.01 75.70
CA SER A 74 18.29 -40.39 74.94
C SER A 74 17.25 -39.26 74.92
N LEU A 75 17.01 -38.62 76.07
CA LEU A 75 16.09 -37.49 76.18
C LEU A 75 16.55 -36.28 75.35
N GLU A 76 17.84 -35.95 75.43
CA GLU A 76 18.43 -34.86 74.65
C GLU A 76 18.34 -35.13 73.14
N ASN A 77 18.64 -36.36 72.71
CA ASN A 77 18.50 -36.75 71.30
C ASN A 77 17.05 -36.63 70.80
N ASP A 78 16.06 -37.00 71.61
CA ASP A 78 14.66 -36.86 71.25
C ASP A 78 14.20 -35.40 71.18
N GLN A 79 14.74 -34.53 72.04
CA GLN A 79 14.52 -33.09 71.95
C GLN A 79 15.14 -32.49 70.68
N LEU A 80 16.40 -32.83 70.39
CA LEU A 80 17.11 -32.37 69.19
C LEU A 80 16.41 -32.85 67.91
N LYS A 81 15.91 -34.09 67.87
CA LYS A 81 15.11 -34.59 66.74
C LYS A 81 13.86 -33.75 66.50
N LYS A 82 13.12 -33.42 67.56
CA LYS A 82 11.91 -32.58 67.46
C LYS A 82 12.26 -31.18 66.95
N GLU A 83 13.37 -30.61 67.41
CA GLU A 83 13.80 -29.28 66.96
C GLU A 83 14.28 -29.28 65.50
N ILE A 84 15.01 -30.31 65.08
CA ILE A 84 15.37 -30.51 63.66
C ILE A 84 14.13 -30.59 62.79
N GLU A 85 13.09 -31.33 63.22
CA GLU A 85 11.84 -31.46 62.47
C GLU A 85 11.11 -30.12 62.36
N ARG A 86 11.10 -29.33 63.44
CA ARG A 86 10.55 -27.98 63.47
C ARG A 86 11.28 -27.04 62.51
N ILE A 87 12.62 -27.04 62.54
CA ILE A 87 13.45 -26.21 61.65
C ILE A 87 13.24 -26.60 60.19
N LYS A 88 13.14 -27.90 59.89
CA LYS A 88 12.83 -28.37 58.53
C LYS A 88 11.48 -27.84 58.03
N GLN A 89 10.46 -27.83 58.89
CA GLN A 89 9.15 -27.30 58.51
C GLN A 89 9.22 -25.78 58.27
N LEU A 90 9.88 -25.02 59.16
CA LEU A 90 10.08 -23.58 58.97
C LEU A 90 10.84 -23.26 57.68
N TYR A 91 11.89 -24.03 57.38
CA TYR A 91 12.66 -23.88 56.14
C TYR A 91 11.79 -24.16 54.91
N LYS A 92 10.94 -25.19 54.97
CA LYS A 92 10.01 -25.51 53.88
C LYS A 92 9.01 -24.38 53.63
N ASP A 93 8.44 -23.82 54.70
CA ASP A 93 7.49 -22.70 54.63
C ASP A 93 8.18 -21.44 54.07
N GLU A 94 9.42 -21.16 54.48
CA GLU A 94 10.20 -20.03 53.96
C GLU A 94 10.50 -20.19 52.46
N VAL A 95 10.89 -21.40 52.01
CA VAL A 95 11.11 -21.70 50.59
C VAL A 95 9.82 -21.50 49.79
N GLU A 96 8.68 -21.91 50.32
CA GLU A 96 7.38 -21.71 49.67
C GLU A 96 7.00 -20.23 49.59
N GLN A 97 7.21 -19.46 50.67
CA GLN A 97 7.01 -18.02 50.65
C GLN A 97 7.90 -17.33 49.60
N ARG A 98 9.20 -17.68 49.55
CA ARG A 98 10.14 -17.13 48.55
C ARG A 98 9.67 -17.42 47.12
N ARG A 99 9.24 -18.66 46.84
CA ARG A 99 8.69 -19.03 45.52
C ARG A 99 7.43 -18.23 45.17
N ASN A 100 6.54 -18.02 46.14
CA ASN A 100 5.34 -17.22 45.94
C ASN A 100 5.68 -15.74 45.67
N PHE A 101 6.66 -15.18 46.37
CA PHE A 101 7.14 -13.82 46.10
C PHE A 101 7.79 -13.70 44.72
N GLU A 102 8.65 -14.64 44.35
CA GLU A 102 9.30 -14.68 43.03
C GLU A 102 8.28 -14.76 41.90
N SER A 103 7.29 -15.64 42.02
CA SER A 103 6.19 -15.74 41.05
C SER A 103 5.39 -14.44 40.93
N ARG A 104 5.04 -13.79 42.04
CA ARG A 104 4.34 -12.50 42.01
C ARG A 104 5.17 -11.40 41.35
N TYR A 105 6.46 -11.33 41.69
CA TYR A 105 7.38 -10.36 41.11
C TYR A 105 7.52 -10.55 39.59
N LEU A 106 7.71 -11.80 39.14
CA LEU A 106 7.79 -12.12 37.72
C LEU A 106 6.52 -11.72 36.97
N ASN A 107 5.35 -12.04 37.51
CA ASN A 107 4.07 -11.64 36.93
C ASN A 107 3.91 -10.11 36.85
N GLU A 108 4.39 -9.37 37.85
CA GLU A 108 4.37 -7.90 37.85
C GLU A 108 5.31 -7.32 36.78
N VAL A 109 6.51 -7.88 36.63
CA VAL A 109 7.45 -7.51 35.57
C VAL A 109 6.84 -7.75 34.19
N GLU A 110 6.28 -8.95 33.95
CA GLU A 110 5.60 -9.25 32.68
C GLU A 110 4.41 -8.31 32.42
N ALA A 111 3.64 -7.96 33.45
CA ALA A 111 2.53 -7.01 33.31
C ALA A 111 3.03 -5.61 32.91
N LYS A 112 4.13 -5.14 33.52
CA LYS A 112 4.77 -3.86 33.17
C LYS A 112 5.35 -3.88 31.75
N GLU A 113 5.98 -4.98 31.34
CA GLU A 113 6.48 -5.15 29.97
C GLU A 113 5.35 -5.11 28.94
N ARG A 114 4.20 -5.74 29.23
CA ARG A 114 2.99 -5.66 28.39
C ARG A 114 2.50 -4.22 28.27
N ILE A 115 2.46 -3.46 29.36
CA ILE A 115 2.04 -2.05 29.35
C ILE A 115 2.99 -1.19 28.51
N ILE A 116 4.31 -1.39 28.65
CA ILE A 116 5.32 -0.66 27.87
C ILE A 116 5.13 -0.95 26.37
N LYS A 117 4.98 -2.23 26.01
CA LYS A 117 4.74 -2.63 24.62
C LYS A 117 3.47 -2.01 24.04
N ASP A 118 2.37 -2.03 24.79
CA ASP A 118 1.11 -1.40 24.36
C ASP A 118 1.25 0.12 24.20
N ALA A 119 2.04 0.78 25.05
CA ALA A 119 2.31 2.22 24.95
C ALA A 119 3.16 2.54 23.71
N ASP A 120 4.22 1.77 23.46
CA ASP A 120 5.08 1.92 22.28
C ASP A 120 4.28 1.72 20.98
N GLU A 121 3.43 0.68 20.92
CA GLU A 121 2.56 0.44 19.77
C GLU A 121 1.55 1.59 19.54
N ARG A 122 1.05 2.23 20.61
CA ARG A 122 0.17 3.41 20.49
C ARG A 122 0.93 4.61 19.97
N ILE A 123 2.14 4.87 20.49
CA ILE A 123 3.01 5.96 20.03
C ILE A 123 3.34 5.77 18.55
N GLU A 124 3.72 4.56 18.14
CA GLU A 124 4.03 4.24 16.74
C GLU A 124 2.82 4.50 15.83
N LYS A 125 1.63 4.01 16.21
CA LYS A 125 0.39 4.27 15.46
C LYS A 125 0.08 5.76 15.34
N GLU A 126 0.22 6.52 16.43
CA GLU A 126 -0.02 7.96 16.42
C GLU A 126 1.00 8.71 15.55
N THR A 127 2.29 8.34 15.61
CA THR A 127 3.33 8.92 14.74
C THR A 127 3.07 8.64 13.26
N ASN A 128 2.68 7.41 12.91
CA ASN A 128 2.33 7.06 11.53
C ASN A 128 1.09 7.84 11.04
N GLN A 129 0.08 8.02 11.89
CA GLN A 129 -1.09 8.85 11.55
C GLN A 129 -0.71 10.32 11.35
N ARG A 130 0.13 10.89 12.22
CA ARG A 130 0.61 12.27 12.08
C ARG A 130 1.39 12.47 10.77
N GLN A 131 2.30 11.56 10.44
CA GLN A 131 3.04 11.59 9.17
C GLN A 131 2.11 11.51 7.95
N LEU A 132 1.08 10.66 8.00
CA LEU A 132 0.10 10.54 6.93
C LEU A 132 -0.72 11.84 6.75
N ILE A 133 -1.15 12.44 7.86
CA ILE A 133 -1.88 13.72 7.86
C ILE A 133 -1.00 14.83 7.31
N GLU A 134 0.27 14.90 7.75
CA GLU A 134 1.22 15.92 7.28
C GLU A 134 1.49 15.79 5.77
N LYS A 135 1.69 14.56 5.28
CA LYS A 135 1.85 14.29 3.84
C LYS A 135 0.62 14.71 3.05
N LYS A 136 -0.58 14.40 3.54
CA LYS A 136 -1.85 14.78 2.90
C LYS A 136 -2.04 16.30 2.88
N ASN A 137 -1.72 16.98 3.98
CA ASN A 137 -1.78 18.44 4.07
C ASN A 137 -0.79 19.12 3.11
N ARG A 138 0.41 18.54 2.95
CA ARG A 138 1.41 19.02 1.99
C ARG A 138 0.91 18.87 0.54
N GLN A 139 0.38 17.71 0.19
CA GLN A 139 -0.22 17.47 -1.13
C GLN A 139 -1.39 18.44 -1.40
N LEU A 140 -2.29 18.62 -0.43
CA LEU A 140 -3.41 19.55 -0.55
C LEU A 140 -2.92 21.00 -0.77
N LYS A 141 -1.82 21.39 -0.12
CA LYS A 141 -1.22 22.71 -0.29
C LYS A 141 -0.63 22.88 -1.69
N GLU A 142 0.12 21.88 -2.17
CA GLU A 142 0.69 21.87 -3.53
C GLU A 142 -0.43 21.92 -4.60
N GLU A 143 -1.48 21.10 -4.47
CA GLU A 143 -2.65 21.13 -5.36
C GLU A 143 -3.37 22.48 -5.35
N LYS A 144 -3.49 23.11 -4.17
CA LYS A 144 -4.10 24.44 -4.04
C LYS A 144 -3.25 25.50 -4.73
N GLU A 145 -1.93 25.47 -4.56
CA GLU A 145 -1.02 26.40 -5.24
C GLU A 145 -1.08 26.24 -6.77
N ASP A 146 -1.12 25.01 -7.27
CA ASP A 146 -1.27 24.75 -8.72
C ASP A 146 -2.65 25.13 -9.26
N SER A 147 -3.70 25.01 -8.44
CA SER A 147 -5.02 25.51 -8.80
C SER A 147 -5.07 27.04 -8.86
N ILE A 148 -4.38 27.73 -7.95
CA ILE A 148 -4.27 29.20 -7.97
C ILE A 148 -3.52 29.66 -9.22
N LYS A 149 -2.35 29.06 -9.53
CA LYS A 149 -1.59 29.38 -10.75
C LYS A 149 -2.41 29.18 -12.03
N ARG A 150 -3.22 28.11 -12.10
CA ARG A 150 -4.12 27.86 -13.22
C ARG A 150 -5.23 28.91 -13.32
N ALA A 151 -5.79 29.33 -12.20
CA ALA A 151 -6.79 30.40 -12.17
C ALA A 151 -6.19 31.72 -12.65
N ASP A 152 -5.00 32.09 -12.17
CA ASP A 152 -4.30 33.32 -12.59
C ASP A 152 -3.99 33.31 -14.10
N LEU A 153 -3.54 32.16 -14.64
CA LEU A 153 -3.28 32.01 -16.08
C LEU A 153 -4.57 32.15 -16.90
N ALA A 154 -5.67 31.55 -16.43
CA ALA A 154 -6.97 31.64 -17.08
C ALA A 154 -7.49 33.09 -17.05
N GLU A 155 -7.36 33.78 -15.93
CA GLU A 155 -7.77 35.18 -15.79
C GLU A 155 -6.99 36.10 -16.74
N ASN A 156 -5.67 35.95 -16.83
CA ASN A 156 -4.84 36.67 -17.79
C ASN A 156 -5.28 36.42 -19.24
N THR A 157 -5.61 35.17 -19.57
CA THR A 157 -6.09 34.79 -20.92
C THR A 157 -7.46 35.41 -21.21
N ILE A 158 -8.36 35.41 -20.23
CA ILE A 158 -9.68 36.06 -20.35
C ILE A 158 -9.51 37.56 -20.57
N THR A 159 -8.61 38.23 -19.84
CA THR A 159 -8.32 39.65 -20.03
C THR A 159 -7.79 39.92 -21.45
N GLN A 160 -6.89 39.08 -21.97
CA GLN A 160 -6.38 39.21 -23.35
C GLN A 160 -7.49 39.04 -24.39
N ILE A 161 -8.35 38.02 -24.23
CA ILE A 161 -9.49 37.79 -25.12
C ILE A 161 -10.45 38.98 -25.07
N GLN A 162 -10.73 39.53 -23.88
CA GLN A 162 -11.57 40.71 -23.73
C GLN A 162 -10.98 41.93 -24.45
N GLN A 163 -9.67 42.16 -24.35
CA GLN A 163 -8.98 43.23 -25.08
C GLN A 163 -9.08 43.03 -26.60
N GLN A 164 -8.82 41.82 -27.09
CA GLN A 164 -8.97 41.49 -28.52
C GLN A 164 -10.41 41.64 -29.01
N LEU A 165 -11.39 41.26 -28.18
CA LEU A 165 -12.80 41.41 -28.51
C LEU A 165 -13.16 42.89 -28.67
N ILE A 166 -12.74 43.74 -27.72
CA ILE A 166 -12.96 45.19 -27.78
C ILE A 166 -12.30 45.78 -29.04
N GLN A 167 -11.07 45.38 -29.34
CA GLN A 167 -10.38 45.83 -30.54
C GLN A 167 -11.13 45.42 -31.81
N THR A 168 -11.53 44.14 -31.91
CA THR A 168 -12.29 43.61 -33.06
C THR A 168 -13.63 44.32 -33.21
N GLN A 169 -14.30 44.64 -32.10
CA GLN A 169 -15.56 45.38 -32.09
C GLN A 169 -15.38 46.80 -32.63
N ASN A 170 -14.31 47.48 -32.22
CA ASN A 170 -13.99 48.83 -32.69
C ASN A 170 -13.59 48.82 -34.18
N GLU A 171 -12.79 47.85 -34.62
CA GLU A 171 -12.44 47.67 -36.04
C GLU A 171 -13.67 47.37 -36.89
N SER A 172 -14.57 46.51 -36.40
CA SER A 172 -15.84 46.23 -37.07
C SER A 172 -16.68 47.49 -37.20
N LYS A 173 -16.81 48.30 -36.14
CA LYS A 173 -17.54 49.57 -36.18
C LYS A 173 -16.93 50.55 -37.18
N ALA A 174 -15.60 50.67 -37.21
CA ALA A 174 -14.90 51.51 -38.17
C ALA A 174 -15.14 51.04 -39.61
N LYS A 175 -15.12 49.72 -39.86
CA LYS A 175 -15.45 49.14 -41.18
C LYS A 175 -16.90 49.39 -41.59
N THR A 176 -17.87 49.23 -40.69
CA THR A 176 -19.27 49.56 -41.02
C THR A 176 -19.45 51.03 -41.34
N GLU A 177 -18.81 51.93 -40.59
CA GLU A 177 -18.86 53.37 -40.85
C GLU A 177 -18.19 53.73 -42.19
N GLN A 178 -17.05 53.12 -42.50
CA GLN A 178 -16.40 53.25 -43.81
C GLN A 178 -17.30 52.74 -44.93
N TYR A 179 -17.92 51.57 -44.78
CA TYR A 179 -18.84 51.01 -45.76
C TYR A 179 -20.05 51.91 -45.98
N GLU A 180 -20.65 52.48 -44.93
CA GLU A 180 -21.74 53.43 -45.08
C GLU A 180 -21.30 54.71 -45.80
N ASN A 181 -20.10 55.21 -45.51
CA ASN A 181 -19.54 56.38 -46.19
C ASN A 181 -19.22 56.10 -47.67
N GLU A 182 -18.66 54.95 -47.99
CA GLU A 182 -18.43 54.49 -49.36
C GLU A 182 -19.74 54.26 -50.10
N ARG A 183 -20.74 53.65 -49.45
CA ARG A 183 -22.08 53.50 -50.03
C ARG A 183 -22.68 54.86 -50.35
N LYS A 184 -22.61 55.84 -49.44
CA LYS A 184 -23.05 57.22 -49.71
C LYS A 184 -22.26 57.87 -50.85
N ARG A 185 -20.95 57.61 -50.95
CA ARG A 185 -20.12 58.09 -52.07
C ARG A 185 -20.54 57.44 -53.39
N SER A 186 -20.72 56.12 -53.42
CA SER A 186 -21.18 55.36 -54.58
C SER A 186 -22.57 55.80 -55.02
N GLU A 187 -23.51 56.00 -54.09
CA GLU A 187 -24.84 56.56 -54.39
C GLU A 187 -24.72 57.96 -55.00
N ARG A 188 -23.84 58.83 -54.47
CA ARG A 188 -23.55 60.15 -55.07
C ARG A 188 -22.90 60.04 -56.44
N GLU A 189 -22.01 59.08 -56.65
CA GLU A 189 -21.36 58.83 -57.94
C GLU A 189 -22.34 58.27 -58.97
N ILE A 190 -23.27 57.40 -58.56
CA ILE A 190 -24.36 56.93 -59.42
C ILE A 190 -25.26 58.09 -59.81
N ILE A 191 -25.59 58.99 -58.88
CA ILE A 191 -26.36 60.20 -59.18
C ILE A 191 -25.59 61.08 -60.17
N LYS A 192 -24.31 61.36 -59.89
CA LYS A 192 -23.44 62.12 -60.80
C LYS A 192 -23.30 61.45 -62.16
N ALA A 193 -23.16 60.12 -62.23
CA ALA A 193 -23.04 59.38 -63.47
C ALA A 193 -24.34 59.41 -64.27
N LYS A 194 -25.51 59.37 -63.61
CA LYS A 194 -26.81 59.58 -64.26
C LYS A 194 -26.98 61.01 -64.77
N GLU A 195 -26.52 62.00 -63.99
CA GLU A 195 -26.48 63.40 -64.42
C GLU A 195 -25.50 63.63 -65.57
N GLU A 196 -24.33 63.01 -65.51
CA GLU A 196 -23.29 63.01 -66.55
C GLU A 196 -23.79 62.29 -67.81
N GLU A 197 -24.48 61.15 -67.68
CA GLU A 197 -25.10 60.43 -68.79
C GLU A 197 -26.21 61.27 -69.41
N LYS A 198 -27.02 61.96 -68.60
CA LYS A 198 -28.00 62.92 -69.08
C LYS A 198 -27.32 64.07 -69.83
N ARG A 199 -26.25 64.65 -69.27
CA ARG A 199 -25.42 65.66 -69.94
C ARG A 199 -24.76 65.14 -71.21
N ARG A 200 -24.31 63.89 -71.25
CA ARG A 200 -23.74 63.25 -72.46
C ARG A 200 -24.80 63.07 -73.53
N LYS A 201 -26.01 62.61 -73.16
CA LYS A 201 -27.15 62.53 -74.08
C LYS A 201 -27.53 63.91 -74.60
N GLU A 202 -27.58 64.92 -73.73
CA GLU A 202 -27.81 66.31 -74.12
C GLU A 202 -26.71 66.84 -75.05
N ALA A 203 -25.43 66.62 -74.71
CA ALA A 203 -24.28 67.01 -75.51
C ALA A 203 -24.17 66.22 -76.82
N GLU A 204 -24.65 64.99 -76.89
CA GLU A 204 -24.70 64.18 -78.12
C GLU A 204 -25.84 64.63 -79.02
N ILE A 205 -26.99 64.99 -78.45
CA ILE A 205 -28.07 65.68 -79.16
C ILE A 205 -27.56 67.02 -79.70
N GLU A 206 -26.85 67.80 -78.88
CA GLU A 206 -26.27 69.09 -79.25
C GLU A 206 -25.17 68.92 -80.30
N LYS A 207 -24.29 67.94 -80.16
CA LYS A 207 -23.29 67.57 -81.18
C LYS A 207 -23.98 67.18 -82.48
N GLY A 208 -25.08 66.43 -82.44
CA GLY A 208 -25.88 66.11 -83.62
C GLY A 208 -26.46 67.37 -84.28
N LYS A 209 -26.99 68.31 -83.47
CA LYS A 209 -27.46 69.63 -83.96
C LYS A 209 -26.33 70.43 -84.58
N ILE A 210 -25.18 70.55 -83.91
CA ILE A 210 -23.99 71.27 -84.38
C ILE A 210 -23.40 70.59 -85.62
N GLN A 211 -23.44 69.27 -85.73
CA GLN A 211 -23.00 68.56 -86.94
C GLN A 211 -23.93 68.84 -88.11
N LEU A 212 -25.24 68.86 -87.88
CA LEU A 212 -26.23 69.22 -88.89
C LEU A 212 -26.08 70.69 -89.30
N GLU A 213 -25.91 71.59 -88.34
CA GLU A 213 -25.69 73.02 -88.56
C GLU A 213 -24.37 73.29 -89.28
N ASN A 214 -23.28 72.62 -88.89
CA ASN A 214 -22.01 72.65 -89.63
C ASN A 214 -22.16 72.09 -91.05
N PHE A 215 -22.98 71.06 -91.25
CA PHE A 215 -23.26 70.53 -92.59
C PHE A 215 -24.02 71.57 -93.45
N ILE A 216 -25.02 72.24 -92.86
CA ILE A 216 -25.76 73.33 -93.50
C ILE A 216 -24.83 74.51 -93.82
N LEU A 217 -24.08 74.99 -92.83
CA LEU A 217 -23.09 76.07 -92.97
C LEU A 217 -21.99 75.73 -93.96
N LYS A 218 -21.59 74.46 -94.09
CA LYS A 218 -20.61 74.03 -95.10
C LYS A 218 -21.20 74.16 -96.51
N ARG A 219 -22.48 73.81 -96.69
CA ARG A 219 -23.21 74.03 -97.94
C ARG A 219 -23.45 75.50 -98.24
N GLU A 220 -23.79 76.30 -97.24
CA GLU A 220 -23.93 77.75 -97.39
C GLU A 220 -22.59 78.41 -97.68
N ASN A 221 -21.49 78.01 -97.04
CA ASN A 221 -20.14 78.47 -97.39
C ASN A 221 -19.75 78.11 -98.83
N GLU A 222 -20.17 76.94 -99.32
CA GLU A 222 -19.99 76.58 -100.73
C GLU A 222 -20.82 77.49 -101.65
N ASN A 223 -22.07 77.82 -101.31
CA ASN A 223 -22.90 78.77 -102.05
C ASN A 223 -22.36 80.22 -102.00
N ASN A 224 -21.96 80.68 -100.81
CA ASN A 224 -21.38 82.01 -100.60
C ASN A 224 -20.05 82.16 -101.33
N LYS A 225 -19.26 81.08 -101.51
CA LYS A 225 -18.09 81.10 -102.40
C LYS A 225 -18.47 81.45 -103.85
N TYR A 226 -19.62 81.00 -104.35
CA TYR A 226 -20.11 81.39 -105.67
C TYR A 226 -20.64 82.84 -105.70
N GLU A 227 -21.28 83.31 -104.62
CA GLU A 227 -21.72 84.72 -104.52
C GLU A 227 -20.55 85.70 -104.36
N ILE A 228 -19.48 85.34 -103.65
CA ILE A 228 -18.26 86.16 -103.55
C ILE A 228 -17.60 86.32 -104.93
N VAL A 229 -17.62 85.29 -105.78
CA VAL A 229 -17.14 85.39 -107.17
C VAL A 229 -17.96 86.41 -107.97
N LEU A 230 -19.29 86.43 -107.80
CA LEU A 230 -20.18 87.42 -108.42
C LEU A 230 -20.03 88.84 -107.83
N LEU A 231 -19.73 88.97 -106.53
CA LEU A 231 -19.51 90.25 -105.87
C LEU A 231 -18.15 90.86 -106.23
N LYS A 232 -17.11 90.05 -106.40
CA LYS A 232 -15.80 90.48 -106.93
C LYS A 232 -15.93 91.07 -108.34
N GLU A 233 -16.85 90.57 -109.15
CA GLU A 233 -17.17 91.09 -110.49
C GLU A 233 -17.92 92.44 -110.47
N LYS A 234 -18.61 92.77 -109.37
CA LYS A 234 -19.54 93.91 -109.28
C LYS A 234 -19.02 95.10 -108.45
N PHE A 235 -18.13 94.86 -107.48
CA PHE A 235 -17.69 95.88 -106.51
C PHE A 235 -16.15 96.08 -106.42
N GLY A 236 -15.34 95.30 -107.16
CA GLY A 236 -13.88 95.41 -107.18
C GLY A 236 -13.15 94.58 -106.10
N GLU A 237 -11.98 94.03 -106.45
CA GLU A 237 -11.24 93.03 -105.65
C GLU A 237 -10.73 93.52 -104.28
N GLU A 238 -10.31 94.79 -104.15
CA GLU A 238 -9.63 95.30 -102.94
C GLU A 238 -10.50 95.29 -101.68
N MET A 239 -11.75 95.73 -101.75
CA MET A 239 -12.64 95.76 -100.56
C MET A 239 -13.02 94.36 -100.07
N VAL A 240 -13.11 93.38 -100.99
CA VAL A 240 -13.55 92.02 -100.64
C VAL A 240 -12.43 91.24 -99.95
N ASP A 241 -11.17 91.47 -100.31
CA ASP A 241 -10.03 90.74 -99.75
C ASP A 241 -9.59 91.26 -98.36
N GLU A 242 -9.81 92.54 -98.04
CA GLU A 242 -9.63 93.07 -96.68
C GLU A 242 -10.59 92.41 -95.68
N GLU A 243 -11.84 92.17 -96.07
CA GLU A 243 -12.83 91.58 -95.18
C GLU A 243 -12.61 90.05 -95.00
N VAL A 244 -12.09 89.37 -96.02
CA VAL A 244 -11.67 87.96 -95.95
C VAL A 244 -10.47 87.75 -95.02
N THR A 245 -9.48 88.65 -95.03
CA THR A 245 -8.29 88.53 -94.17
C THR A 245 -8.62 88.71 -92.68
N VAL A 246 -9.62 89.52 -92.34
CA VAL A 246 -10.12 89.63 -90.96
C VAL A 246 -10.71 88.29 -90.48
N ILE A 247 -11.50 87.62 -91.32
CA ILE A 247 -12.15 86.34 -91.00
C ILE A 247 -11.13 85.19 -90.83
N GLU A 248 -10.08 85.16 -91.66
CA GLU A 248 -9.03 84.13 -91.55
C GLU A 248 -8.23 84.22 -90.26
N ASN A 249 -7.97 85.44 -89.77
CA ASN A 249 -7.28 85.66 -88.51
C ASN A 249 -8.09 85.17 -87.30
N GLU A 250 -9.42 85.32 -87.32
CA GLU A 250 -10.29 84.78 -86.26
C GLU A 250 -10.35 83.25 -86.27
N LYS A 251 -10.34 82.63 -87.46
CA LYS A 251 -10.32 81.16 -87.58
C LYS A 251 -9.06 80.55 -86.96
N LYS A 252 -7.91 81.17 -87.20
CA LYS A 252 -6.61 80.68 -86.70
C LYS A 252 -6.55 80.68 -85.17
N LYS A 253 -7.09 81.72 -84.51
CA LYS A 253 -7.20 81.76 -83.04
C LYS A 253 -7.99 80.58 -82.46
N LYS A 254 -9.11 80.20 -83.11
CA LYS A 254 -9.95 79.10 -82.64
C LYS A 254 -9.30 77.72 -82.83
N GLU A 255 -8.45 77.54 -83.85
CA GLU A 255 -7.72 76.28 -84.06
C GLU A 255 -6.64 76.04 -83.00
N ASP A 256 -5.96 77.09 -82.56
CA ASP A 256 -4.94 77.02 -81.50
C ASP A 256 -5.56 76.61 -80.14
N GLU A 257 -6.76 77.11 -79.82
CA GLU A 257 -7.50 76.77 -78.60
C GLU A 257 -7.88 75.28 -78.53
N ILE A 258 -8.31 74.69 -79.66
CA ILE A 258 -8.66 73.26 -79.74
C ILE A 258 -7.43 72.37 -79.50
N LYS A 259 -6.24 72.82 -79.92
CA LYS A 259 -5.01 72.05 -79.78
C LYS A 259 -4.58 71.93 -78.32
N GLN A 260 -4.68 73.02 -77.55
CA GLN A 260 -4.34 73.02 -76.13
C GLN A 260 -5.19 72.04 -75.31
N LEU A 261 -6.51 71.99 -75.58
CA LEU A 261 -7.44 71.09 -74.88
C LEU A 261 -7.17 69.60 -75.13
N LYS A 262 -6.56 69.23 -76.26
CA LYS A 262 -6.19 67.84 -76.54
C LYS A 262 -4.99 67.39 -75.73
N GLU A 263 -4.01 68.26 -75.54
CA GLU A 263 -2.80 67.99 -74.75
C GLU A 263 -3.13 67.77 -73.27
N GLU A 264 -4.08 68.52 -72.70
CA GLU A 264 -4.50 68.32 -71.31
C GLU A 264 -5.11 66.94 -71.06
N ASN A 265 -5.94 66.42 -71.96
CA ASN A 265 -6.59 65.11 -71.79
C ASN A 265 -5.60 63.93 -71.82
N GLU A 266 -4.55 64.02 -72.64
CA GLU A 266 -3.52 62.97 -72.71
C GLU A 266 -2.73 62.85 -71.39
N ASN A 267 -2.49 63.98 -70.73
CA ASN A 267 -1.77 64.00 -69.45
C ASN A 267 -2.57 63.33 -68.32
N ILE A 268 -3.89 63.45 -68.32
CA ILE A 268 -4.77 62.82 -67.33
C ILE A 268 -4.72 61.28 -67.44
N ILE A 269 -4.67 60.75 -68.66
CA ILE A 269 -4.61 59.29 -68.89
C ILE A 269 -3.32 58.69 -68.31
N LYS A 270 -2.17 59.34 -68.55
CA LYS A 270 -0.87 58.88 -68.05
C LYS A 270 -0.81 58.83 -66.52
N GLN A 271 -1.48 59.75 -65.83
CA GLN A 271 -1.52 59.76 -64.36
C GLN A 271 -2.26 58.55 -63.79
N LYS A 272 -3.38 58.13 -64.40
CA LYS A 272 -4.17 57.00 -63.90
C LYS A 272 -3.48 55.64 -64.07
N GLU A 273 -2.68 55.46 -65.12
CA GLU A 273 -1.92 54.23 -65.31
C GLU A 273 -0.85 54.03 -64.23
N GLN A 274 -0.23 55.12 -63.76
CA GLN A 274 0.78 55.06 -62.69
C GLN A 274 0.18 54.65 -61.33
N GLU A 275 -1.05 55.02 -61.03
CA GLU A 275 -1.73 54.61 -59.78
C GLU A 275 -2.03 53.11 -59.75
N ILE A 276 -2.41 52.52 -60.89
CA ILE A 276 -2.70 51.08 -61.00
C ILE A 276 -1.45 50.24 -60.71
N ILE A 277 -0.27 50.69 -61.16
CA ILE A 277 0.99 50.00 -60.92
C ILE A 277 1.32 49.98 -59.42
N LYS A 278 1.17 51.12 -58.72
CA LYS A 278 1.42 51.21 -57.27
C LYS A 278 0.52 50.28 -56.45
N MET A 279 -0.74 50.11 -56.86
CA MET A 279 -1.67 49.20 -56.18
C MET A 279 -1.27 47.73 -56.28
N LYS A 280 -0.68 47.29 -57.40
CA LYS A 280 -0.24 45.90 -57.58
C LYS A 280 0.93 45.53 -56.66
N ASP A 281 1.92 46.42 -56.54
CA ASP A 281 3.10 46.18 -55.69
C ASP A 281 2.74 46.06 -54.20
N LEU A 282 1.74 46.83 -53.74
CA LEU A 282 1.22 46.73 -52.37
C LEU A 282 0.62 45.36 -52.08
N PHE A 283 -0.16 44.82 -53.02
CA PHE A 283 -0.83 43.54 -52.87
C PHE A 283 0.16 42.36 -52.82
N GLU A 284 1.21 42.42 -53.63
CA GLU A 284 2.27 41.41 -53.67
C GLU A 284 3.06 41.35 -52.35
N ASN A 285 3.34 42.51 -51.74
CA ASN A 285 4.03 42.60 -50.45
C ASN A 285 3.21 42.06 -49.29
N GLU A 286 1.89 42.31 -49.24
CA GLU A 286 1.03 41.69 -48.22
C GLU A 286 0.97 40.17 -48.34
N ARG A 287 0.97 39.65 -49.57
CA ARG A 287 0.94 38.20 -49.80
C ARG A 287 2.18 37.52 -49.20
N LYS A 288 3.36 38.09 -49.42
CA LYS A 288 4.63 37.56 -48.86
C LYS A 288 4.63 37.55 -47.33
N LYS A 289 4.13 38.60 -46.67
CA LYS A 289 4.05 38.66 -45.20
C LYS A 289 3.18 37.54 -44.61
N LYS A 290 2.02 37.27 -45.21
CA LYS A 290 1.13 36.20 -44.76
C LYS A 290 1.74 34.80 -44.92
N GLU A 291 2.57 34.61 -45.95
CA GLU A 291 3.25 33.34 -46.20
C GLU A 291 4.33 33.05 -45.15
N GLU A 292 5.07 34.08 -44.71
CA GLU A 292 6.04 33.96 -43.61
C GLU A 292 5.38 33.65 -42.26
N GLU A 293 4.25 34.28 -41.94
CA GLU A 293 3.48 33.99 -40.72
C GLU A 293 2.96 32.55 -40.71
N LEU A 294 2.48 32.05 -41.85
CA LEU A 294 1.99 30.68 -41.98
C LEU A 294 3.10 29.65 -41.73
N ASN A 295 4.32 29.91 -42.20
CA ASN A 295 5.45 29.01 -41.98
C ASN A 295 5.86 28.95 -40.50
N LYS A 296 5.88 30.10 -39.81
CA LYS A 296 6.14 30.14 -38.35
C LYS A 296 5.11 29.35 -37.56
N LEU A 297 3.83 29.47 -37.92
CA LEU A 297 2.76 28.74 -37.25
C LEU A 297 2.90 27.21 -37.42
N LYS A 298 3.30 26.75 -38.62
CA LYS A 298 3.54 25.32 -38.89
C LYS A 298 4.67 24.74 -38.04
N GLU A 299 5.78 25.48 -37.88
CA GLU A 299 6.90 25.04 -37.02
C GLU A 299 6.47 24.89 -35.56
N GLN A 300 5.62 25.80 -35.07
CA GLN A 300 5.15 25.78 -33.69
C GLN A 300 4.22 24.59 -33.42
N ILE A 301 3.32 24.28 -34.36
CA ILE A 301 2.43 23.09 -34.26
C ILE A 301 3.24 21.79 -34.23
N GLU A 302 4.29 21.67 -35.03
CA GLU A 302 5.11 20.45 -35.06
C GLU A 302 5.90 20.26 -33.75
N LYS A 303 6.40 21.34 -33.14
CA LYS A 303 7.04 21.29 -31.81
C LYS A 303 6.07 20.82 -30.73
N GLU A 304 4.86 21.37 -30.67
CA GLU A 304 3.84 20.94 -29.70
C GLU A 304 3.44 19.47 -29.88
N ARG A 305 3.41 18.99 -31.13
CA ARG A 305 3.10 17.59 -31.44
C ARG A 305 4.18 16.66 -30.89
N GLN A 306 5.45 16.99 -31.08
CA GLN A 306 6.58 16.19 -30.56
C GLN A 306 6.59 16.16 -29.02
N GLU A 307 6.32 17.29 -28.36
CA GLU A 307 6.22 17.35 -26.89
C GLU A 307 5.05 16.50 -26.37
N LYS A 308 3.89 16.52 -27.04
CA LYS A 308 2.76 15.65 -26.68
C LYS A 308 3.07 14.17 -26.86
N GLU A 309 3.78 13.77 -27.91
CA GLU A 309 4.20 12.38 -28.08
C GLU A 309 5.16 11.93 -26.98
N LYS A 310 6.12 12.80 -26.62
CA LYS A 310 7.05 12.53 -25.52
C LYS A 310 6.31 12.37 -24.19
N GLY A 311 5.40 13.28 -23.86
CA GLY A 311 4.58 13.19 -22.65
C GLY A 311 3.73 11.91 -22.58
N LYS A 312 3.16 11.47 -23.72
CA LYS A 312 2.44 10.19 -23.78
C LYS A 312 3.35 9.00 -23.45
N SER A 313 4.58 9.00 -23.97
CA SER A 313 5.53 7.91 -23.71
C SER A 313 5.95 7.85 -22.23
N GLU A 314 6.14 8.99 -21.58
CA GLU A 314 6.47 9.08 -20.15
C GLU A 314 5.30 8.62 -19.27
N ILE A 315 4.06 8.99 -19.61
CA ILE A 315 2.85 8.50 -18.91
C ILE A 315 2.74 6.97 -19.00
N ILE A 316 3.01 6.38 -20.16
CA ILE A 316 3.00 4.92 -20.32
C ILE A 316 4.05 4.25 -19.42
N GLN A 317 5.24 4.83 -19.30
CA GLN A 317 6.29 4.31 -18.42
C GLN A 317 5.90 4.41 -16.94
N LEU A 318 5.35 5.55 -16.52
CA LEU A 318 4.90 5.75 -15.14
C LEU A 318 3.76 4.79 -14.76
N ASN A 319 2.78 4.59 -15.64
CA ASN A 319 1.71 3.63 -15.41
C ASN A 319 2.24 2.21 -15.23
N LYS A 320 3.23 1.81 -16.02
CA LYS A 320 3.88 0.50 -15.90
C LYS A 320 4.59 0.32 -14.56
N ILE A 321 5.19 1.38 -14.00
CA ILE A 321 5.81 1.36 -12.68
C ILE A 321 4.73 1.22 -11.59
N ILE A 322 3.62 1.97 -11.72
CA ILE A 322 2.51 1.94 -10.76
C ILE A 322 1.85 0.55 -10.73
N GLU A 323 1.66 -0.09 -11.88
CA GLU A 323 1.12 -1.47 -11.95
C GLU A 323 2.00 -2.50 -11.21
N GLN A 324 3.29 -2.21 -11.00
CA GLN A 324 4.22 -3.10 -10.28
C GLN A 324 4.27 -2.85 -8.77
N ILE A 325 3.61 -1.80 -8.28
CA ILE A 325 3.58 -1.51 -6.85
C ILE A 325 2.64 -2.51 -6.17
N SER A 326 3.20 -3.32 -5.28
CA SER A 326 2.45 -4.14 -4.34
C SER A 326 2.82 -3.81 -2.90
N VAL A 327 1.84 -3.92 -2.01
CA VAL A 327 2.02 -3.72 -0.57
C VAL A 327 1.76 -5.05 0.12
N PRO A 328 2.75 -5.64 0.82
CA PRO A 328 2.56 -6.92 1.50
C PRO A 328 1.54 -6.78 2.64
N ILE A 329 0.69 -7.80 2.76
CA ILE A 329 -0.25 -8.01 3.86
C ILE A 329 0.32 -9.14 4.70
N ILE A 330 0.46 -8.92 6.01
CA ILE A 330 0.95 -9.94 6.94
C ILE A 330 -0.23 -10.88 7.26
N PRO A 331 -0.20 -12.16 6.84
CA PRO A 331 -1.31 -13.07 7.11
C PRO A 331 -1.27 -13.57 8.55
N THR A 332 -2.47 -13.79 9.11
CA THR A 332 -2.67 -14.61 10.31
C THR A 332 -3.54 -15.80 9.95
N LEU A 333 -3.06 -17.01 10.21
CA LEU A 333 -3.82 -18.24 9.94
C LEU A 333 -4.78 -18.54 11.10
N ILE A 334 -6.08 -18.57 10.81
CA ILE A 334 -7.12 -18.94 11.77
C ILE A 334 -7.37 -20.44 11.66
N ILE A 335 -6.90 -21.18 12.66
CA ILE A 335 -7.04 -22.63 12.72
C ILE A 335 -8.18 -22.99 13.68
N PRO A 336 -9.15 -23.83 13.27
CA PRO A 336 -10.27 -24.21 14.14
C PRO A 336 -9.86 -24.90 15.45
N SER A 337 -8.75 -25.65 15.44
CA SER A 337 -8.18 -26.30 16.63
C SER A 337 -6.70 -26.61 16.46
N GLN A 338 -5.90 -26.35 17.50
CA GLN A 338 -4.46 -26.62 17.55
C GLN A 338 -4.10 -28.11 17.40
N ASN A 339 -5.07 -29.02 17.58
CA ASN A 339 -4.85 -30.45 17.42
C ASN A 339 -4.69 -30.87 15.95
N TYR A 340 -5.16 -30.06 15.00
CA TYR A 340 -5.20 -30.44 13.58
C TYR A 340 -3.93 -30.06 12.81
N GLY A 341 -3.06 -29.23 13.37
CA GLY A 341 -1.87 -28.77 12.68
C GLY A 341 -1.08 -27.75 13.47
N LYS A 342 0.08 -27.40 12.93
CA LYS A 342 0.99 -26.38 13.48
C LYS A 342 1.23 -25.30 12.43
N VAL A 343 1.37 -24.06 12.89
CA VAL A 343 1.82 -22.93 12.05
C VAL A 343 3.31 -22.74 12.24
N ASN A 344 4.04 -22.65 11.14
CA ASN A 344 5.43 -22.23 11.12
C ASN A 344 5.58 -21.07 10.13
N GLY A 345 5.55 -19.84 10.65
CA GLY A 345 5.52 -18.63 9.83
C GLY A 345 4.31 -18.60 8.89
N LEU A 346 4.58 -18.54 7.58
CA LEU A 346 3.56 -18.53 6.52
C LEU A 346 3.08 -19.93 6.10
N THR A 347 3.55 -20.98 6.79
CA THR A 347 3.25 -22.37 6.46
C THR A 347 2.36 -23.01 7.52
N PHE A 348 1.29 -23.66 7.08
CA PHE A 348 0.50 -24.56 7.91
C PHE A 348 0.86 -26.01 7.60
N ILE A 349 1.07 -26.82 8.64
CA ILE A 349 1.37 -28.25 8.52
C ILE A 349 0.31 -29.04 9.26
N LYS A 350 -0.33 -29.99 8.58
CA LYS A 350 -1.42 -30.79 9.12
C LYS A 350 -0.91 -31.99 9.94
N SER A 351 -1.45 -32.16 11.15
CA SER A 351 -1.00 -33.17 12.13
C SER A 351 -1.92 -34.38 12.26
N GLN A 352 -3.18 -34.30 11.80
CA GLN A 352 -4.17 -35.37 11.94
C GLN A 352 -4.94 -35.59 10.63
N ASN A 353 -5.51 -36.77 10.44
CA ASN A 353 -6.37 -37.06 9.29
C ASN A 353 -7.74 -36.37 9.42
N GLY A 354 -8.41 -36.17 8.28
CA GLY A 354 -9.72 -35.51 8.21
C GLY A 354 -9.62 -34.10 7.66
N PHE A 355 -10.75 -33.49 7.33
CA PHE A 355 -10.76 -32.17 6.69
C PHE A 355 -10.43 -31.06 7.68
N ILE A 356 -9.69 -30.06 7.20
CA ILE A 356 -9.53 -28.78 7.88
C ILE A 356 -9.69 -27.68 6.84
N SER A 357 -10.37 -26.59 7.21
CA SER A 357 -10.45 -25.36 6.43
C SER A 357 -9.81 -24.24 7.26
N VAL A 358 -8.74 -23.64 6.75
CA VAL A 358 -7.97 -22.60 7.45
C VAL A 358 -8.30 -21.26 6.81
N LEU A 359 -8.86 -20.35 7.58
CA LEU A 359 -9.12 -18.97 7.16
C LEU A 359 -7.85 -18.12 7.32
N VAL A 360 -7.71 -17.09 6.49
CA VAL A 360 -6.57 -16.18 6.51
C VAL A 360 -7.05 -14.77 6.79
N ASP A 361 -6.57 -14.19 7.89
CA ASP A 361 -6.73 -12.77 8.22
C ASP A 361 -5.61 -11.93 7.59
N PRO A 362 -5.86 -10.63 7.30
CA PRO A 362 -7.04 -9.85 7.69
C PRO A 362 -8.25 -10.03 6.74
N ILE A 363 -9.43 -9.61 7.23
CA ILE A 363 -10.61 -9.40 6.39
C ILE A 363 -10.30 -8.37 5.30
N ILE A 364 -10.65 -8.69 4.07
CA ILE A 364 -10.49 -7.80 2.92
C ILE A 364 -11.82 -7.12 2.62
N THR A 365 -11.80 -5.78 2.54
CA THR A 365 -12.99 -4.95 2.28
C THR A 365 -12.85 -3.97 1.12
N SER A 366 -11.63 -3.76 0.61
CA SER A 366 -11.36 -2.77 -0.45
C SER A 366 -10.03 -3.04 -1.19
N GLY A 367 -9.95 -2.52 -2.42
CA GLY A 367 -8.79 -2.65 -3.29
C GLY A 367 -8.70 -3.99 -4.01
N VAL A 368 -7.60 -4.16 -4.75
CA VAL A 368 -7.28 -5.42 -5.41
C VAL A 368 -6.26 -6.17 -4.56
N VAL A 369 -6.60 -7.39 -4.16
CA VAL A 369 -5.76 -8.21 -3.26
C VAL A 369 -5.44 -9.54 -3.93
N ARG A 370 -4.15 -9.87 -3.99
CA ARG A 370 -3.63 -11.13 -4.48
C ARG A 370 -3.19 -12.01 -3.32
N PHE A 371 -3.72 -13.23 -3.28
CA PHE A 371 -3.37 -14.27 -2.32
C PHE A 371 -2.85 -15.49 -3.09
N GLU A 372 -1.62 -15.91 -2.84
CA GLU A 372 -0.95 -17.01 -3.53
C GLU A 372 -0.43 -18.05 -2.53
N VAL A 373 -0.66 -19.33 -2.85
CA VAL A 373 -0.25 -20.47 -2.03
C VAL A 373 0.41 -21.56 -2.85
N ILE A 374 1.27 -22.33 -2.19
CA ILE A 374 1.80 -23.60 -2.69
C ILE A 374 1.45 -24.70 -1.69
N VAL A 375 0.84 -25.79 -2.19
CA VAL A 375 0.52 -26.99 -1.40
C VAL A 375 1.58 -28.07 -1.64
N LYS A 376 1.95 -28.81 -0.60
CA LYS A 376 2.94 -29.90 -0.63
C LYS A 376 2.45 -31.13 0.13
N GLU A 377 2.95 -32.30 -0.26
CA GLU A 377 2.71 -33.59 0.42
C GLU A 377 1.21 -33.94 0.50
N HIS A 378 0.47 -33.66 -0.57
CA HIS A 378 -0.99 -33.86 -0.65
C HIS A 378 -1.42 -34.47 -1.99
N GLU A 379 -0.55 -35.26 -2.65
CA GLU A 379 -0.74 -35.75 -4.01
C GLU A 379 -1.87 -36.80 -4.13
N ASN A 380 -2.18 -37.50 -3.04
CA ASN A 380 -3.12 -38.62 -3.04
C ASN A 380 -4.56 -38.23 -2.68
N ASN A 381 -4.85 -36.95 -2.45
CA ASN A 381 -6.18 -36.48 -2.05
C ASN A 381 -6.49 -35.11 -2.67
N TYR A 382 -7.78 -34.78 -2.73
CA TYR A 382 -8.20 -33.45 -3.17
C TYR A 382 -7.88 -32.40 -2.11
N PHE A 383 -7.52 -31.22 -2.59
CA PHE A 383 -7.40 -30.01 -1.78
C PHE A 383 -8.07 -28.87 -2.51
N SER A 384 -8.40 -27.84 -1.75
CA SER A 384 -9.13 -26.72 -2.29
C SER A 384 -8.78 -25.44 -1.59
N PHE A 385 -9.10 -24.35 -2.26
CA PHE A 385 -8.95 -23.01 -1.72
C PHE A 385 -10.10 -22.18 -2.23
N GLY A 386 -10.30 -21.04 -1.60
CA GLY A 386 -11.41 -20.22 -1.99
C GLY A 386 -11.56 -18.97 -1.18
N LEU A 387 -12.75 -18.42 -1.31
CA LEU A 387 -13.18 -17.21 -0.66
C LEU A 387 -14.36 -17.55 0.24
N ALA A 388 -14.39 -16.93 1.41
CA ALA A 388 -15.50 -17.00 2.34
C ALA A 388 -15.96 -15.59 2.67
N GLU A 389 -17.26 -15.41 2.91
CA GLU A 389 -17.76 -14.20 3.54
C GLU A 389 -17.11 -14.04 4.93
N SER A 390 -16.81 -12.80 5.34
CA SER A 390 -16.07 -12.54 6.56
C SER A 390 -16.74 -13.02 7.86
N ALA A 391 -18.03 -13.32 7.85
CA ALA A 391 -18.74 -13.87 9.01
C ALA A 391 -18.53 -15.39 9.18
N VAL A 392 -17.99 -16.08 8.17
CA VAL A 392 -17.75 -17.52 8.21
C VAL A 392 -16.65 -17.84 9.23
N ASP A 393 -16.93 -18.82 10.08
CA ASP A 393 -16.01 -19.37 11.07
C ASP A 393 -16.09 -20.90 11.04
N PHE A 394 -15.16 -21.55 10.34
CA PHE A 394 -15.16 -23.01 10.18
C PHE A 394 -14.89 -23.70 11.51
N LYS A 395 -15.76 -24.64 11.90
CA LYS A 395 -15.52 -25.45 13.10
C LYS A 395 -14.62 -26.64 12.79
N SER A 396 -14.12 -27.24 13.87
CA SER A 396 -13.23 -28.38 13.81
C SER A 396 -13.88 -29.57 13.11
N GLY A 397 -13.23 -30.09 12.07
CA GLY A 397 -13.71 -31.22 11.27
C GLY A 397 -14.70 -30.86 10.17
N GLU A 398 -15.11 -29.59 10.06
CA GLU A 398 -16.06 -29.12 9.05
C GLU A 398 -15.36 -28.65 7.76
N ARG A 399 -16.06 -28.82 6.65
CA ARG A 399 -15.62 -28.46 5.30
C ARG A 399 -16.34 -27.19 4.85
N ALA A 400 -15.70 -26.43 3.96
CA ALA A 400 -16.35 -25.30 3.30
C ALA A 400 -17.62 -25.67 2.51
N ASN A 401 -17.83 -26.95 2.17
CA ASN A 401 -19.03 -27.43 1.49
C ASN A 401 -20.05 -28.10 2.42
N ASP A 402 -19.88 -28.06 3.74
CA ASP A 402 -20.91 -28.52 4.65
C ASP A 402 -22.12 -27.57 4.58
N GLN A 403 -23.32 -28.08 4.88
CA GLN A 403 -24.59 -27.39 4.59
C GLN A 403 -24.67 -25.96 5.16
N GLY A 404 -23.97 -25.66 6.26
CA GLY A 404 -23.92 -24.32 6.86
C GLY A 404 -23.05 -23.29 6.15
N TYR A 405 -22.21 -23.69 5.18
CA TYR A 405 -21.20 -22.82 4.55
C TYR A 405 -21.37 -22.62 3.04
N LYS A 406 -22.20 -23.44 2.38
CA LYS A 406 -22.32 -23.46 0.90
C LYS A 406 -22.76 -22.13 0.30
N GLU A 407 -23.58 -21.36 1.02
CA GLU A 407 -24.09 -20.06 0.58
C GLU A 407 -23.07 -18.93 0.77
N ASN A 408 -22.13 -19.12 1.68
CA ASN A 408 -21.22 -18.07 2.14
C ASN A 408 -19.77 -18.32 1.69
N THR A 409 -19.56 -19.30 0.80
CA THR A 409 -18.22 -19.68 0.32
C THR A 409 -18.20 -19.94 -1.19
N VAL A 410 -17.07 -19.66 -1.80
CA VAL A 410 -16.67 -20.16 -3.12
C VAL A 410 -15.49 -21.10 -2.90
N ARG A 411 -15.48 -22.22 -3.61
CA ARG A 411 -14.44 -23.24 -3.52
C ARG A 411 -13.95 -23.60 -4.90
N TYR A 412 -12.63 -23.61 -5.07
CA TYR A 412 -11.98 -24.17 -6.24
C TYR A 412 -11.15 -25.41 -5.85
N ASP A 413 -11.57 -26.57 -6.35
CA ASP A 413 -10.98 -27.87 -6.03
C ASP A 413 -9.88 -28.27 -7.05
N SER A 414 -8.91 -29.07 -6.60
CA SER A 414 -7.78 -29.54 -7.41
C SER A 414 -8.17 -30.34 -8.66
N ASP A 415 -9.37 -30.89 -8.70
CA ASP A 415 -9.97 -31.58 -9.85
C ASP A 415 -10.71 -30.65 -10.82
N SER A 416 -10.39 -29.35 -10.78
CA SER A 416 -10.85 -28.30 -11.70
C SER A 416 -12.23 -27.72 -11.40
N GLU A 417 -12.82 -28.06 -10.26
CA GLU A 417 -14.20 -27.73 -9.98
C GLU A 417 -14.34 -26.45 -9.18
N LEU A 418 -15.04 -25.47 -9.77
CA LEU A 418 -15.47 -24.28 -9.06
C LEU A 418 -16.90 -24.47 -8.55
N PHE A 419 -17.10 -24.26 -7.26
CA PHE A 419 -18.38 -24.41 -6.56
C PHE A 419 -18.81 -23.13 -5.87
N HIS A 420 -20.09 -22.82 -5.99
CA HIS A 420 -20.81 -21.85 -5.17
C HIS A 420 -22.28 -22.28 -5.02
N ILE A 421 -22.79 -22.36 -3.79
CA ILE A 421 -24.13 -22.88 -3.44
C ILE A 421 -24.38 -24.31 -4.00
N CYS A 422 -24.94 -24.40 -5.20
CA CYS A 422 -25.26 -25.64 -5.93
C CYS A 422 -24.68 -25.62 -7.36
N SER A 423 -24.16 -24.48 -7.80
CA SER A 423 -23.53 -24.32 -9.11
C SER A 423 -22.14 -24.95 -9.10
N ARG A 424 -21.89 -25.84 -10.06
CA ARG A 424 -20.63 -26.55 -10.28
C ARG A 424 -20.19 -26.36 -11.72
N SER A 425 -18.94 -25.96 -11.92
CA SER A 425 -18.38 -25.80 -13.26
C SER A 425 -16.94 -26.30 -13.33
N ARG A 426 -16.57 -26.89 -14.47
CA ARG A 426 -15.24 -27.46 -14.76
C ARG A 426 -14.50 -26.68 -15.85
N ILE A 427 -14.78 -25.39 -15.99
CA ILE A 427 -14.17 -24.55 -17.02
C ILE A 427 -12.71 -24.22 -16.70
N ASN A 428 -12.35 -24.10 -15.41
CA ASN A 428 -10.96 -23.90 -15.00
C ASN A 428 -10.14 -25.20 -15.08
N SER A 429 -8.81 -25.10 -15.00
CA SER A 429 -7.89 -26.25 -15.17
C SER A 429 -7.56 -26.97 -13.87
N THR A 430 -7.43 -28.30 -13.86
CA THR A 430 -6.92 -29.03 -12.68
C THR A 430 -5.56 -28.51 -12.22
N PHE A 431 -5.26 -28.56 -10.93
CA PHE A 431 -3.96 -28.20 -10.36
C PHE A 431 -3.45 -29.26 -9.37
N LYS A 432 -2.13 -29.31 -9.17
CA LYS A 432 -1.46 -30.30 -8.32
C LYS A 432 -0.53 -29.65 -7.30
N CYS A 433 -0.04 -30.45 -6.35
CA CYS A 433 0.98 -30.02 -5.39
C CYS A 433 2.21 -29.44 -6.09
N GLY A 434 2.83 -28.45 -5.46
CA GLY A 434 4.00 -27.74 -5.96
C GLY A 434 3.70 -26.59 -6.94
N GLN A 435 2.50 -26.49 -7.50
CA GLN A 435 2.12 -25.35 -8.33
C GLN A 435 1.79 -24.12 -7.49
N ARG A 436 2.01 -22.93 -8.07
CA ARG A 436 1.57 -21.66 -7.46
C ARG A 436 0.13 -21.41 -7.82
N ILE A 437 -0.70 -21.28 -6.80
CA ILE A 437 -2.12 -21.09 -6.99
C ILE A 437 -2.50 -19.75 -6.38
N ALA A 438 -3.03 -18.85 -7.19
CA ALA A 438 -3.39 -17.51 -6.77
C ALA A 438 -4.87 -17.21 -6.97
N MET A 439 -5.39 -16.43 -6.03
CA MET A 439 -6.70 -15.80 -6.06
C MET A 439 -6.50 -14.29 -6.03
N GLU A 440 -7.20 -13.58 -6.90
CA GLU A 440 -7.20 -12.13 -6.93
C GLU A 440 -8.62 -11.62 -6.73
N ALA A 441 -8.84 -10.93 -5.62
CA ALA A 441 -10.11 -10.29 -5.31
C ALA A 441 -10.03 -8.80 -5.66
N ASP A 442 -10.76 -8.38 -6.67
CA ASP A 442 -11.01 -6.98 -6.99
C ASP A 442 -12.26 -6.51 -6.25
N MET A 443 -12.03 -5.85 -5.11
CA MET A 443 -13.10 -5.28 -4.27
C MET A 443 -13.55 -3.90 -4.75
N ASN A 444 -12.87 -3.31 -5.74
CA ASN A 444 -13.18 -2.00 -6.30
C ASN A 444 -14.05 -2.09 -7.55
N SER A 445 -14.06 -3.23 -8.24
CA SER A 445 -14.89 -3.42 -9.43
C SER A 445 -16.38 -3.50 -9.08
N THR A 446 -17.23 -3.11 -10.04
CA THR A 446 -18.69 -3.22 -9.95
C THR A 446 -19.20 -4.00 -11.16
N PRO A 447 -19.60 -5.29 -11.01
CA PRO A 447 -19.60 -6.06 -9.77
C PRO A 447 -18.18 -6.42 -9.28
N ARG A 448 -18.00 -6.66 -7.97
CA ARG A 448 -16.74 -7.13 -7.38
C ARG A 448 -16.38 -8.50 -7.95
N ARG A 449 -15.10 -8.79 -8.15
CA ARG A 449 -14.67 -9.99 -8.88
C ARG A 449 -13.60 -10.78 -8.14
N LEU A 450 -13.68 -12.10 -8.24
CA LEU A 450 -12.64 -13.05 -7.85
C LEU A 450 -12.13 -13.78 -9.11
N THR A 451 -10.82 -13.68 -9.36
CA THR A 451 -10.15 -14.34 -10.48
C THR A 451 -9.11 -15.34 -9.97
N PHE A 452 -8.94 -16.46 -10.66
CA PHE A 452 -8.02 -17.53 -10.28
C PHE A 452 -6.84 -17.61 -11.23
N PHE A 453 -5.68 -18.01 -10.72
CA PHE A 453 -4.45 -18.18 -11.49
C PHE A 453 -3.73 -19.47 -11.07
N ILE A 454 -3.21 -20.21 -12.05
CA ILE A 454 -2.34 -21.38 -11.82
C ILE A 454 -1.01 -21.11 -12.51
N ASP A 455 0.09 -21.12 -11.75
CA ASP A 455 1.43 -20.73 -12.20
C ASP A 455 1.46 -19.38 -12.94
N ASN A 456 0.67 -18.42 -12.43
CA ASN A 456 0.41 -17.08 -12.99
C ASN A 456 -0.36 -17.05 -14.32
N VAL A 457 -0.95 -18.16 -14.76
CA VAL A 457 -1.88 -18.21 -15.90
C VAL A 457 -3.30 -18.01 -15.41
N GLU A 458 -3.95 -16.94 -15.87
CA GLU A 458 -5.35 -16.60 -15.58
C GLU A 458 -6.28 -17.74 -16.02
N GLN A 459 -7.23 -18.10 -15.14
CA GLN A 459 -8.22 -19.13 -15.41
C GLN A 459 -9.52 -18.53 -15.96
N PRO A 460 -10.18 -19.20 -16.93
CA PRO A 460 -11.32 -18.65 -17.68
C PRO A 460 -12.58 -18.36 -16.83
N LEU A 461 -12.82 -19.12 -15.76
CA LEU A 461 -13.99 -18.94 -14.91
C LEU A 461 -13.65 -18.12 -13.67
N SER A 462 -14.33 -16.97 -13.55
CA SER A 462 -14.27 -16.06 -12.40
C SER A 462 -15.56 -16.11 -11.57
N VAL A 463 -15.56 -15.47 -10.41
CA VAL A 463 -16.79 -15.20 -9.64
C VAL A 463 -17.03 -13.71 -9.59
N VAL A 464 -18.25 -13.27 -9.86
CA VAL A 464 -18.67 -11.86 -9.78
C VAL A 464 -19.72 -11.66 -8.69
N GLY A 465 -19.83 -10.45 -8.17
CA GLY A 465 -20.79 -10.12 -7.11
C GLY A 465 -20.36 -10.56 -5.72
N ILE A 466 -19.07 -10.86 -5.51
CA ILE A 466 -18.55 -11.31 -4.20
C ILE A 466 -18.91 -10.34 -3.06
N PRO A 467 -19.01 -10.80 -1.80
CA PRO A 467 -19.46 -9.97 -0.66
C PRO A 467 -18.60 -8.71 -0.42
N ASN A 468 -19.13 -7.77 0.35
CA ASN A 468 -18.42 -6.52 0.71
C ASN A 468 -17.20 -6.78 1.63
N SER A 469 -17.17 -7.91 2.32
CA SER A 469 -16.11 -8.28 3.26
C SER A 469 -15.84 -9.78 3.17
N ILE A 470 -14.59 -10.14 2.89
CA ILE A 470 -14.21 -11.50 2.51
C ILE A 470 -12.93 -11.95 3.23
N ARG A 471 -12.75 -13.27 3.34
CA ARG A 471 -11.48 -13.92 3.73
C ARG A 471 -11.11 -14.98 2.71
N PHE A 472 -9.80 -15.15 2.52
CA PHE A 472 -9.27 -16.31 1.80
C PHE A 472 -9.20 -17.51 2.73
N TRP A 473 -9.33 -18.71 2.16
CA TRP A 473 -9.16 -19.94 2.91
C TRP A 473 -8.52 -21.04 2.06
N VAL A 474 -7.91 -22.01 2.75
CA VAL A 474 -7.32 -23.23 2.15
C VAL A 474 -7.78 -24.44 2.94
N SER A 475 -8.13 -25.53 2.26
CA SER A 475 -8.52 -26.80 2.88
C SER A 475 -7.61 -27.95 2.48
N LEU A 476 -7.26 -28.74 3.50
CA LEU A 476 -6.40 -29.93 3.40
C LEU A 476 -7.07 -31.13 4.08
N PHE A 477 -6.63 -32.33 3.69
CA PHE A 477 -7.17 -33.61 4.19
C PHE A 477 -6.11 -34.58 4.74
N SER A 478 -4.96 -34.74 4.08
CA SER A 478 -3.97 -35.76 4.40
C SER A 478 -3.13 -35.33 5.60
N THR A 479 -2.81 -36.25 6.51
CA THR A 479 -1.79 -35.97 7.54
C THR A 479 -0.43 -35.71 6.89
N GLY A 480 0.32 -34.73 7.39
CA GLY A 480 1.63 -34.36 6.86
C GLY A 480 1.58 -33.36 5.70
N SER A 481 0.41 -33.14 5.09
CA SER A 481 0.28 -32.12 4.06
C SER A 481 0.43 -30.72 4.61
N SER A 482 0.87 -29.81 3.75
CA SER A 482 1.09 -28.42 4.12
C SER A 482 0.73 -27.47 3.00
N PHE A 483 0.43 -26.22 3.38
CA PHE A 483 0.39 -25.11 2.44
C PHE A 483 1.25 -23.96 2.97
N THR A 484 1.90 -23.25 2.06
CA THR A 484 2.68 -22.03 2.35
C THR A 484 2.08 -20.88 1.57
N ILE A 485 1.78 -19.77 2.25
CA ILE A 485 1.44 -18.50 1.59
C ILE A 485 2.73 -17.91 1.01
N THR A 486 2.80 -17.77 -0.30
CA THR A 486 3.95 -17.19 -1.01
C THR A 486 3.76 -15.71 -1.31
N LYS A 487 2.51 -15.28 -1.51
CA LYS A 487 2.15 -13.86 -1.65
C LYS A 487 0.84 -13.59 -0.96
N PHE A 488 0.81 -12.51 -0.20
CA PHE A 488 -0.44 -11.91 0.23
C PHE A 488 -0.23 -10.41 0.18
N GLU A 489 -0.81 -9.74 -0.81
CA GLU A 489 -0.45 -8.37 -1.12
C GLU A 489 -1.62 -7.61 -1.74
N LYS A 490 -1.68 -6.31 -1.45
CA LYS A 490 -2.54 -5.37 -2.15
C LYS A 490 -1.80 -4.89 -3.39
N VAL A 491 -2.42 -5.03 -4.56
CA VAL A 491 -1.84 -4.62 -5.85
C VAL A 491 -2.56 -3.38 -6.38
N ALA A 492 -1.86 -2.54 -7.16
CA ALA A 492 -2.41 -1.29 -7.68
C ALA A 492 -3.56 -1.51 -8.67
N SER A 493 -3.51 -2.59 -9.45
CA SER A 493 -4.50 -2.96 -10.45
C SER A 493 -4.59 -4.47 -10.61
N SER A 494 -5.73 -4.96 -11.08
CA SER A 494 -5.91 -6.38 -11.38
C SER A 494 -4.95 -6.88 -12.46
N MET A 495 -4.38 -8.06 -12.26
CA MET A 495 -3.60 -8.77 -13.27
C MET A 495 -4.49 -9.48 -14.30
N ALA A 496 -5.79 -9.61 -14.00
CA ALA A 496 -6.74 -10.21 -14.91
C ALA A 496 -6.90 -9.32 -16.16
N ARG A 497 -6.70 -9.90 -17.34
CA ARG A 497 -6.92 -9.23 -18.63
C ARG A 497 -8.07 -9.86 -19.41
N GLY A 498 -8.62 -10.97 -18.91
CA GLY A 498 -9.59 -11.80 -19.61
C GLY A 498 -8.88 -12.78 -20.55
N VAL A 499 -9.40 -14.01 -20.62
CA VAL A 499 -8.87 -15.08 -21.48
C VAL A 499 -9.97 -15.59 -22.41
N SER A 500 -9.57 -16.24 -23.51
CA SER A 500 -10.54 -16.83 -24.43
C SER A 500 -11.41 -17.86 -23.72
N GLY A 501 -12.74 -17.78 -23.91
CA GLY A 501 -13.70 -18.63 -23.20
C GLY A 501 -14.00 -18.19 -21.77
N SER A 502 -13.65 -16.94 -21.39
CA SER A 502 -13.96 -16.42 -20.07
C SER A 502 -15.47 -16.42 -19.78
N SER A 503 -15.82 -16.86 -18.58
CA SER A 503 -17.17 -16.86 -18.04
C SER A 503 -17.13 -16.47 -16.55
N ALA A 504 -18.29 -16.22 -15.95
CA ALA A 504 -18.38 -15.90 -14.54
C ALA A 504 -19.58 -16.59 -13.88
N ILE A 505 -19.41 -17.04 -12.65
CA ILE A 505 -20.50 -17.41 -11.75
C ILE A 505 -20.86 -16.19 -10.91
N GLU A 506 -22.15 -15.92 -10.73
CA GLU A 506 -22.61 -14.86 -9.85
C GLU A 506 -22.75 -15.38 -8.41
N TRP A 507 -22.22 -14.63 -7.45
CA TRP A 507 -22.36 -14.94 -6.04
C TRP A 507 -23.82 -14.76 -5.59
N GLY A 508 -24.35 -15.73 -4.84
CA GLY A 508 -25.72 -15.74 -4.33
C GLY A 508 -26.73 -16.42 -5.25
N GLU A 509 -26.35 -16.67 -6.51
CA GLU A 509 -27.24 -17.26 -7.53
C GLU A 509 -27.12 -18.80 -7.55
N LYS A 510 -28.26 -19.48 -7.73
CA LYS A 510 -28.38 -20.95 -7.65
C LYS A 510 -28.20 -21.65 -8.98
#